data_AF-A0A7V2XY79-F1
#
_entry.id   AF-A0A7V2XY79-F1
#
_cell.length_a   1.000
_cell.length_b   1.000
_cell.length_c   1.000
_cell.angle_alpha   90.00
_cell.angle_beta   90.00
_cell.angle_gamma   90.00
#
_symmetry.space_group_name_H-M   'P 1'
#
loop_
_entity.id
_entity.type
_entity.pdbx_description
1 polymer ?
#
loop_
_entity_poly.entity_id
_entity_poly.type
_entity_poly.pdbx_seq_one_letter_code
_entity_poly.pdbx_strand_id
1 'polypeptide(L)' 'MTTLSKAFIPYKGYYSSPFCRWQGSLANENAILLGATTANRWLKKRGIDPTVIDYLYYGITVAQRHMF' A
#
# COMPACT_ATOMS: atom_id res chain seq x y z
N MET A 1 24.89 -15.43 18.02
CA MET A 1 23.99 -14.52 17.27
C MET A 1 24.76 -13.97 16.09
N THR A 2 24.36 -14.31 14.86
CA THR A 2 24.89 -13.68 13.65
C THR A 2 24.28 -12.29 13.53
N THR A 3 25.10 -11.25 13.63
CA THR A 3 24.70 -9.86 13.40
C THR A 3 24.41 -9.64 11.92
N LEU A 4 23.25 -9.08 11.59
CA LEU A 4 22.91 -8.70 10.22
C LEU A 4 23.73 -7.45 9.83
N SER A 5 24.69 -7.59 8.92
CA SER A 5 25.58 -6.49 8.49
C SER A 5 25.11 -5.77 7.22
N LYS A 6 24.01 -6.22 6.59
CA LYS A 6 23.49 -5.69 5.31
C LYS A 6 21.97 -5.47 5.33
N ALA A 7 21.40 -5.14 6.48
CA ALA A 7 19.97 -4.82 6.60
C ALA A 7 19.76 -3.31 6.38
N PHE A 8 18.96 -2.95 5.38
CA PHE A 8 18.66 -1.56 5.04
C PHE A 8 17.18 -1.41 4.68
N ILE A 9 16.60 -0.22 4.93
CA ILE A 9 15.26 0.12 4.46
C ILE A 9 15.37 0.58 2.99
N PRO A 10 14.60 0.00 2.05
CA PRO A 10 14.67 0.37 0.65
C PRO A 10 14.22 1.82 0.42
N TYR A 11 15.14 2.65 -0.10
CA TYR A 11 14.84 4.02 -0.50
C TYR A 11 14.03 4.05 -1.80
N LYS A 12 13.15 5.05 -1.95
CA LYS A 12 12.22 5.23 -3.10
C LYS A 12 11.12 4.16 -3.23
N GLY A 13 10.92 3.34 -2.20
CA GLY A 13 9.82 2.38 -2.09
C GLY A 13 8.49 3.01 -1.68
N TYR A 14 8.18 4.24 -2.11
CA TYR A 14 7.05 5.02 -1.62
C TYR A 14 6.10 5.37 -2.76
N TYR A 15 4.80 5.32 -2.48
CA TYR A 15 3.74 5.71 -3.40
C TYR A 15 2.47 6.07 -2.62
N SER A 16 1.54 6.73 -3.30
CA SER A 16 0.22 7.05 -2.74
C SER A 16 -0.84 6.95 -3.83
N SER A 17 -2.10 6.84 -3.42
CA SER A 17 -3.22 7.11 -4.31
C SER A 17 -3.21 8.59 -4.73
N PRO A 18 -4.02 8.97 -5.73
CA PRO A 18 -4.43 10.36 -5.88
C PRO A 18 -5.05 10.90 -4.58
N PHE A 19 -4.95 12.21 -4.39
CA PHE A 19 -5.58 12.90 -3.27
C PHE A 19 -6.79 13.70 -3.77
N CYS A 20 -7.88 13.68 -3.03
CA CYS A 20 -9.06 14.50 -3.31
C CYS A 20 -9.56 15.16 -2.03
N ARG A 21 -10.34 16.24 -2.16
CA ARG A 21 -11.02 16.85 -1.02
C ARG A 21 -12.13 15.94 -0.48
N TRP A 22 -12.59 16.22 0.72
CA TRP A 22 -13.78 15.59 1.29
C TRP A 22 -14.97 15.73 0.34
N GLN A 23 -15.76 14.66 0.18
CA GLN A 23 -16.85 14.56 -0.80
C GLN A 23 -16.42 14.87 -2.26
N GLY A 24 -15.15 14.64 -2.59
CA GLY A 24 -14.59 14.82 -3.93
C GLY A 24 -14.74 13.60 -4.84
N SER A 25 -13.84 13.49 -5.82
CA SER A 25 -13.88 12.44 -6.86
C SER A 25 -13.76 11.00 -6.35
N LEU A 26 -13.24 10.78 -5.14
CA LEU A 26 -13.11 9.45 -4.53
C LEU A 26 -14.18 9.15 -3.47
N ALA A 27 -15.23 9.98 -3.35
CA ALA A 27 -16.23 9.86 -2.28
C ALA A 27 -16.98 8.52 -2.27
N ASN A 28 -17.16 7.90 -3.45
CA ASN A 28 -17.89 6.64 -3.61
C ASN A 28 -16.95 5.43 -3.76
N GLU A 29 -15.64 5.62 -3.61
CA GLU A 29 -14.66 4.55 -3.74
C GLU A 29 -14.53 3.73 -2.46
N ASN A 30 -14.43 2.41 -2.59
CA ASN A 30 -14.04 1.56 -1.47
C ASN A 30 -12.54 1.75 -1.17
N ALA A 31 -12.18 2.02 0.08
CA ALA A 31 -10.81 2.40 0.42
C ALA A 31 -9.82 1.23 0.29
N ILE A 32 -10.28 -0.01 0.55
CA ILE A 32 -9.48 -1.22 0.39
C ILE A 32 -9.17 -1.45 -1.09
N LEU A 33 -10.19 -1.38 -1.95
CA LEU A 33 -10.01 -1.54 -3.40
C LEU A 33 -9.13 -0.43 -3.97
N LEU A 34 -9.33 0.83 -3.56
CA LEU A 34 -8.48 1.95 -3.95
C LEU A 34 -7.02 1.73 -3.55
N GLY A 35 -6.76 1.27 -2.32
CA GLY A 35 -5.42 0.95 -1.83
C GLY A 35 -4.77 -0.17 -2.63
N ALA A 36 -5.46 -1.29 -2.82
CA ALA A 36 -4.97 -2.46 -3.54
C ALA A 36 -4.68 -2.16 -5.03
N THR A 37 -5.59 -1.45 -5.72
CA THR A 37 -5.40 -1.07 -7.13
C THR A 37 -4.26 -0.07 -7.30
N THR A 38 -4.05 0.83 -6.33
CA THR A 38 -2.91 1.74 -6.33
C THR A 38 -1.59 0.99 -6.13
N ALA A 39 -1.52 0.08 -5.15
CA ALA A 39 -0.36 -0.76 -4.89
C ALA A 39 0.03 -1.60 -6.11
N ASN A 40 -0.95 -2.28 -6.73
CA ASN A 40 -0.74 -3.11 -7.92
C ASN A 40 -0.18 -2.30 -9.09
N ARG A 41 -0.71 -1.09 -9.35
CA ARG A 41 -0.19 -0.20 -10.40
C ARG A 41 1.26 0.19 -10.14
N TRP A 42 1.61 0.48 -8.89
CA TRP A 42 2.98 0.84 -8.53
C TRP A 42 3.95 -0.33 -8.68
N LEU A 43 3.60 -1.52 -8.17
CA LEU A 43 4.42 -2.73 -8.30
C LEU A 43 4.68 -3.07 -9.76
N LYS A 44 3.64 -3.07 -10.61
CA LYS A 44 3.76 -3.28 -12.05
C LYS A 44 4.67 -2.26 -12.72
N LYS A 45 4.51 -0.97 -12.40
CA LYS A 45 5.38 0.10 -12.92
C LYS A 45 6.84 -0.10 -12.55
N ARG A 46 7.12 -0.74 -11.40
CA ARG A 46 8.47 -1.03 -10.91
C ARG A 46 9.00 -2.39 -11.36
N GLY A 47 8.19 -3.21 -12.03
CA GLY A 47 8.53 -4.58 -12.40
C GLY A 47 8.78 -5.48 -11.18
N ILE A 48 8.12 -5.19 -10.05
CA ILE A 48 8.26 -5.96 -8.81
C ILE A 48 7.15 -7.00 -8.77
N ASP A 49 7.52 -8.27 -8.62
CA ASP A 49 6.57 -9.34 -8.35
C ASP A 49 6.02 -9.19 -6.91
N PRO A 50 4.69 -9.06 -6.70
CA PRO A 50 4.11 -9.00 -5.36
C PRO A 50 4.41 -10.21 -4.48
N THR A 51 4.75 -11.38 -5.05
CA THR A 51 5.01 -12.60 -4.27
C THR A 51 6.27 -12.52 -3.38
N VAL A 52 7.13 -11.52 -3.58
CA VAL A 52 8.32 -11.28 -2.74
C VAL A 52 7.98 -10.68 -1.36
N ILE A 53 6.73 -10.28 -1.14
CA ILE A 53 6.29 -9.63 0.10
C ILE A 53 5.84 -10.72 1.09
N ASP A 54 6.63 -10.94 2.14
CA ASP A 54 6.29 -11.93 3.18
C ASP A 54 5.16 -11.47 4.11
N TYR A 55 5.14 -10.17 4.44
CA TYR A 55 4.21 -9.59 5.42
C TYR A 55 3.76 -8.19 5.01
N LEU A 56 2.53 -7.84 5.40
CA LEU A 56 1.95 -6.52 5.23
C LEU A 56 1.50 -5.97 6.59
N TYR A 57 1.94 -4.75 6.91
CA TYR A 57 1.34 -3.95 7.97
C TYR A 57 0.29 -3.02 7.36
N TYR A 58 -0.96 -3.19 7.77
CA TYR A 58 -2.09 -2.40 7.28
C TYR A 58 -2.65 -1.52 8.40
N GLY A 59 -2.78 -0.22 8.13
CA GLY A 59 -3.29 0.77 9.08
C GLY A 59 -4.50 1.51 8.53
N ILE A 60 -5.52 1.70 9.38
CA ILE A 60 -6.73 2.45 9.07
C ILE A 60 -7.33 3.02 10.35
N THR A 61 -7.81 4.27 10.30
CA THR A 61 -8.39 4.95 11.47
C THR A 61 -9.89 4.67 11.61
N VAL A 62 -10.62 4.53 10.50
CA VAL A 62 -12.07 4.29 10.48
C VAL A 62 -12.35 3.01 9.73
N ALA A 63 -12.79 1.97 10.44
CA ALA A 63 -13.06 0.67 9.85
C ALA A 63 -14.20 0.73 8.82
N GLN A 64 -14.03 0.03 7.70
CA GLN A 64 -15.07 -0.13 6.69
C GLN A 64 -15.90 -1.40 6.95
N ARG A 65 -17.12 -1.45 6.40
CA ARG A 65 -17.98 -2.63 6.49
C ARG A 65 -17.28 -3.85 5.84
N HIS A 66 -17.25 -4.98 6.57
CA HIS A 66 -16.54 -6.23 6.21
C HIS A 66 -15.01 -6.13 6.22
N MET A 67 -14.47 -5.17 6.97
CA MET A 67 -13.10 -5.23 7.41
C MET A 67 -13.09 -6.17 8.64
N PHE A 68 -12.39 -7.30 8.55
CA PHE A 68 -12.45 -8.53 9.38
C PHE A 68 -13.42 -9.60 8.88
#